data_AF-A0A964D547-F1
#
_entry.id   AF-A0A964D547-F1
#
_cell.length_a   1.000
_cell.length_b   1.000
_cell.length_c   1.000
_cell.angle_alpha   90.00
_cell.angle_beta   90.00
_cell.angle_gamma   90.00
#
_symmetry.space_group_name_H-M   'P 1'
#
loop_
_entity.id
_entity.type
_entity.pdbx_description
1 polymer ?
#
loop_
_entity_poly.entity_id
_entity_poly.type
_entity_poly.pdbx_seq_one_letter_code
_entity_poly.pdbx_strand_id
1 'polypeptide(L)'
;MVKKLNEVLTQLKEVFSDDQIEFLQSYINAGEWNLALETLCDILIEEEIPIDSRGYELLQEVGNTLNMEKETWEMLKVQVTP
;
A
#
# COMPACT_ATOMS: atom_id res chain seq x y z
N MET A 1 -5.28 -0.19 12.30
CA MET A 1 -5.54 -0.38 10.85
C MET A 1 -5.44 0.96 10.13
N VAL A 2 -6.41 1.87 10.29
CA VAL A 2 -6.43 3.21 9.65
C VAL A 2 -5.12 4.00 9.81
N LYS A 3 -4.57 4.07 11.03
CA LYS A 3 -3.32 4.81 11.30
C LYS A 3 -2.11 4.29 10.51
N LYS A 4 -2.02 2.97 10.28
CA LYS A 4 -0.88 2.35 9.58
C LYS A 4 -0.95 2.60 8.07
N LEU A 5 -2.15 2.49 7.49
CA LEU A 5 -2.39 2.81 6.08
C LEU A 5 -2.13 4.30 5.78
N ASN A 6 -2.59 5.19 6.66
CA ASN A 6 -2.30 6.62 6.53
C ASN A 6 -0.80 6.95 6.67
N GLU A 7 -0.06 6.18 7.48
CA GLU A 7 1.39 6.32 7.62
C GLU A 7 2.11 5.93 6.31
N VAL A 8 1.73 4.78 5.71
CA VAL A 8 2.23 4.37 4.39
C VAL A 8 1.89 5.41 3.32
N LEU A 9 0.64 5.89 3.26
CA LEU A 9 0.25 6.94 2.31
C LEU A 9 1.00 8.26 2.50
N THR A 10 1.38 8.59 3.73
CA THR A 10 2.16 9.82 3.99
C THR A 10 3.60 9.67 3.50
N GLN A 11 4.18 8.47 3.59
CA GLN A 11 5.52 8.18 3.05
C GLN A 11 5.52 8.17 1.52
N LEU A 12 4.42 7.75 0.91
CA LEU A 12 4.26 7.66 -0.54
C LEU A 12 3.77 8.96 -1.19
N LYS A 13 3.50 10.01 -0.40
CA LYS A 13 3.02 11.31 -0.90
C LYS A 13 3.95 12.01 -1.89
N GLU A 14 5.24 11.74 -1.81
CA GLU A 14 6.22 12.32 -2.73
C GLU A 14 6.33 11.54 -4.05
N VAL A 15 5.73 10.34 -4.10
CA VAL A 15 5.81 9.43 -5.25
C VAL A 15 4.47 9.31 -5.97
N PHE A 16 3.36 9.35 -5.24
CA PHE A 16 2.02 9.18 -5.77
C PHE A 16 1.45 10.53 -6.22
N SER A 17 0.68 10.52 -7.30
CA SER A 17 -0.11 11.68 -7.72
C SER A 17 -1.22 12.00 -6.72
N ASP A 18 -1.68 13.26 -6.70
CA ASP A 18 -2.78 13.70 -5.84
C ASP A 18 -4.05 12.86 -6.08
N ASP A 19 -4.34 12.51 -7.34
CA ASP A 19 -5.49 11.68 -7.71
C ASP A 19 -5.38 10.26 -7.09
N GLN A 20 -4.22 9.60 -7.20
CA GLN A 20 -4.00 8.28 -6.60
C GLN A 20 -4.19 8.30 -5.08
N ILE A 21 -3.73 9.37 -4.44
CA ILE A 21 -3.89 9.55 -2.99
C ILE A 21 -5.35 9.77 -2.63
N GLU A 22 -6.08 10.60 -3.37
CA GLU A 22 -7.50 10.83 -3.15
C GLU A 22 -8.30 9.53 -3.30
N PHE A 23 -8.00 8.75 -4.34
CA PHE A 23 -8.62 7.43 -4.56
C PHE A 23 -8.36 6.46 -3.39
N LEU A 24 -7.11 6.29 -2.97
CA LEU A 24 -6.76 5.40 -1.86
C LEU A 24 -7.40 5.86 -0.54
N GLN A 25 -7.44 7.17 -0.29
CA GLN A 25 -8.12 7.73 0.87
C GLN A 25 -9.63 7.51 0.82
N SER A 26 -10.25 7.53 -0.36
CA SER A 26 -11.68 7.26 -0.49
C SER A 26 -12.04 5.83 -0.04
N TYR A 27 -11.25 4.82 -0.44
CA TYR A 27 -11.44 3.43 -0.02
C TYR A 27 -11.21 3.24 1.48
N ILE A 28 -10.15 3.85 2.03
CA ILE A 28 -9.89 3.88 3.47
C ILE A 28 -11.08 4.48 4.23
N ASN A 29 -11.58 5.63 3.80
CA ASN A 29 -12.68 6.31 4.48
C ASN A 29 -14.01 5.56 4.38
N ALA A 30 -14.22 4.81 3.28
CA ALA A 30 -15.37 3.92 3.09
C ALA A 30 -15.26 2.59 3.88
N GLY A 31 -14.08 2.28 4.43
CA GLY A 31 -13.81 1.02 5.10
C GLY A 31 -13.51 -0.15 4.15
N GLU A 32 -13.23 0.14 2.88
CA GLU A 32 -12.87 -0.83 1.85
C GLU A 32 -11.37 -1.15 1.91
N TRP A 33 -10.93 -1.70 3.04
CA TRP A 33 -9.51 -1.88 3.35
C TRP A 33 -8.77 -2.84 2.41
N ASN A 34 -9.44 -3.90 1.96
CA ASN A 34 -8.85 -4.84 1.00
C ASN A 34 -8.59 -4.15 -0.34
N LEU A 35 -9.58 -3.44 -0.85
CA LEU A 35 -9.49 -2.71 -2.11
C LEU A 35 -8.45 -1.59 -2.04
N ALA A 36 -8.36 -0.89 -0.90
CA ALA A 36 -7.33 0.10 -0.66
C ALA A 36 -5.92 -0.51 -0.73
N LEU A 37 -5.71 -1.69 -0.12
CA LEU A 37 -4.41 -2.35 -0.14
C LEU A 37 -4.08 -2.95 -1.52
N GLU A 38 -5.06 -3.54 -2.21
CA GLU A 38 -4.91 -4.05 -3.58
C GLU A 38 -4.50 -2.92 -4.52
N THR A 39 -5.27 -1.83 -4.54
CA THR A 39 -4.99 -0.68 -5.40
C THR A 39 -3.62 -0.07 -5.09
N LEU A 40 -3.22 -0.02 -3.82
CA LEU A 40 -1.91 0.45 -3.43
C LEU A 40 -0.79 -0.45 -3.97
N CYS A 41 -0.94 -1.77 -3.85
CA CYS A 41 0.05 -2.72 -4.37
C CYS A 41 0.11 -2.67 -5.89
N ASP A 42 -1.03 -2.56 -6.58
CA ASP A 42 -1.12 -2.45 -8.03
C ASP A 42 -0.36 -1.22 -8.53
N ILE A 43 -0.58 -0.04 -7.93
CA ILE A 43 0.15 1.19 -8.30
C ILE A 43 1.65 1.01 -8.11
N LEU A 44 2.08 0.47 -6.96
CA LEU A 44 3.50 0.23 -6.69
C LEU A 44 4.13 -0.73 -7.72
N ILE A 45 3.40 -1.76 -8.15
CA ILE A 45 3.86 -2.73 -9.15
C ILE A 45 3.91 -2.12 -10.55
N GLU A 46 2.82 -1.48 -10.99
CA GLU A 46 2.68 -0.94 -12.34
C GLU A 46 3.64 0.20 -12.62
N GLU A 47 3.91 1.04 -11.63
CA GLU A 47 4.80 2.19 -11.75
C GLU A 47 6.24 1.91 -11.32
N GLU A 48 6.54 0.66 -10.97
CA GLU A 48 7.86 0.21 -10.48
C GLU A 48 8.39 1.09 -9.32
N ILE A 49 7.49 1.47 -8.41
CA ILE A 49 7.81 2.39 -7.31
C ILE A 49 8.60 1.63 -6.24
N PRO A 50 9.83 2.05 -5.93
CA PRO A 50 10.59 1.44 -4.85
C PRO A 50 9.90 1.71 -3.51
N ILE A 51 9.87 0.68 -2.67
CA ILE A 51 9.40 0.77 -1.29
C ILE A 51 10.56 0.44 -0.36
N ASP A 52 10.65 1.11 0.78
CA ASP A 52 11.65 0.75 1.78
C ASP A 52 11.22 -0.50 2.57
N SER A 53 12.16 -1.10 3.29
CA SER A 53 11.90 -2.29 4.10
C SER A 53 10.76 -2.08 5.11
N ARG A 54 10.61 -0.86 5.65
CA ARG A 54 9.60 -0.54 6.65
C ARG A 54 8.19 -0.46 6.04
N GLY A 55 8.05 0.18 4.89
CA GLY A 55 6.82 0.25 4.12
C GLY A 55 6.37 -1.15 3.72
N TYR A 56 7.30 -1.99 3.27
CA TYR A 56 7.00 -3.38 2.93
C TYR A 56 6.48 -4.19 4.14
N GLU A 57 7.13 -4.08 5.30
CA GLU A 57 6.64 -4.70 6.54
C GLU A 57 5.23 -4.22 6.91
N LEU A 58 4.93 -2.93 6.75
CA LEU A 58 3.61 -2.38 7.03
C LEU A 58 2.54 -2.97 6.09
N LEU A 59 2.84 -3.13 4.80
CA LEU A 59 1.93 -3.79 3.85
C LEU A 59 1.65 -5.24 4.28
N GLN A 60 2.69 -5.98 4.69
CA GLN A 60 2.54 -7.34 5.20
C GLN A 60 1.66 -7.39 6.46
N GLU A 61 1.89 -6.49 7.42
CA GLU A 61 1.09 -6.43 8.64
C GLU A 61 -0.40 -6.15 8.35
N VAL A 62 -0.68 -5.21 7.43
CA VAL A 62 -2.05 -4.86 7.03
C VAL A 62 -2.70 -6.02 6.29
N GLY A 63 -2.05 -6.57 5.27
CA GLY A 63 -2.57 -7.68 4.48
C GLY A 63 -2.85 -8.94 5.31
N ASN A 64 -1.94 -9.29 6.23
CA ASN A 64 -2.17 -10.39 7.17
C ASN A 64 -3.35 -10.12 8.11
N THR A 65 -3.54 -8.88 8.58
CA THR A 65 -4.68 -8.51 9.43
C THR A 65 -6.01 -8.60 8.69
N LEU A 66 -5.99 -8.30 7.38
CA LEU A 66 -7.14 -8.38 6.49
C LEU A 66 -7.39 -9.79 5.94
N ASN A 67 -6.51 -10.75 6.26
CA ASN A 67 -6.56 -12.13 5.77
C ASN A 67 -6.57 -12.21 4.23
N MET A 68 -5.81 -11.31 3.59
CA MET A 68 -5.63 -11.27 2.14
C MET A 68 -4.57 -12.29 1.69
N GLU A 69 -4.61 -12.65 0.41
CA GLU A 69 -3.62 -13.54 -0.19
C GLU A 69 -2.27 -12.83 -0.25
N LYS A 70 -1.20 -13.52 0.17
CA LYS A 70 0.15 -12.93 0.23
C LYS A 70 0.64 -12.47 -1.14
N GLU A 71 0.16 -13.12 -2.19
CA GLU A 71 0.47 -12.83 -3.59
C GLU A 71 0.22 -11.35 -3.93
N THR A 72 -0.76 -10.70 -3.27
CA THR A 72 -1.06 -9.26 -3.45
C THR A 72 0.14 -8.35 -3.19
N TRP A 73 1.00 -8.65 -2.21
CA TRP A 73 2.18 -7.82 -1.90
C TRP A 73 3.51 -8.56 -2.06
N GLU A 74 3.54 -9.89 -2.21
CA GLU A 74 4.79 -10.64 -2.35
C GLU A 74 5.59 -10.22 -3.61
N MET A 75 4.90 -9.84 -4.68
CA MET A 75 5.54 -9.33 -5.91
C MET A 75 6.38 -8.07 -5.67
N LEU A 76 6.01 -7.23 -4.69
CA LEU A 76 6.75 -6.02 -4.34
C LEU A 76 8.13 -6.31 -3.75
N LYS A 77 8.43 -7.55 -3.35
CA LYS A 77 9.70 -7.92 -2.73
C LYS A 77 10.92 -7.58 -3.60
N VAL A 78 10.76 -7.60 -4.94
CA VAL A 78 11.84 -7.25 -5.88
C VAL A 78 12.13 -5.74 -5.93
N GLN A 79 11.22 -4.93 -5.42
CA GLN A 79 11.28 -3.47 -5.38
C GLN A 79 11.68 -2.94 -4.00
N VAL A 80 11.92 -3.83 -3.03
CA VAL A 80 12.29 -3.45 -1.66
C VAL A 80 13.71 -2.93 -1.63
N THR A 81 13.85 -1.70 -1.16
CA THR A 81 15.14 -1.04 -0.95
C THR A 81 15.56 -1.11 0.54
N PRO A 82 16.87 -1.19 0.83
CA PRO A 82 17.38 -1.26 2.21
C PRO A 82 17.03 -0.04 3.06
#